data_AF-A0A2E4YBX3-F1
#
_entry.id   AF-A0A2E4YBX3-F1
#
_cell.length_a   1.000
_cell.length_b   1.000
_cell.length_c   1.000
_cell.angle_alpha   90.00
_cell.angle_beta   90.00
_cell.angle_gamma   90.00
#
_symmetry.space_group_name_H-M   'P 1'
#
loop_
_entity.id
_entity.type
_entity.pdbx_description
1 polymer ?
#
loop_
_entity_poly.entity_id
_entity_poly.type
_entity_poly.pdbx_seq_one_letter_code
_entity_poly.pdbx_strand_id
1 'polypeptide(L)'
;MDYSNYTLLTVGCSFTFGQGAVPHFEKSKSTPENNEARDRWRKECNLLSYSQRVKEIVKFKKVVNLGTPAGSNELALLNMNTWLDKNKGENVFVLFSLADPQREMFFNKNKISRQPDAYGLEVFNVNHTQGLHPNVIEGFYTYINTDLNMTFK
;
A
#
# COMPACT_ATOMS: atom_id res chain seq x y z
N MET A 1 16.08 -21.23 -10.07
CA MET A 1 16.25 -19.97 -10.81
C MET A 1 17.19 -19.09 -10.00
N ASP A 2 18.13 -18.39 -10.66
CA ASP A 2 19.08 -17.48 -10.01
C ASP A 2 18.56 -16.05 -10.07
N TYR A 3 18.37 -15.42 -8.91
CA TYR A 3 17.84 -14.06 -8.77
C TYR A 3 18.90 -13.03 -8.36
N SER A 4 20.18 -13.43 -8.29
CA SER A 4 21.29 -12.59 -7.84
C SER A 4 21.50 -11.32 -8.66
N ASN A 5 21.03 -11.30 -9.92
CA ASN A 5 21.05 -10.13 -10.81
C ASN A 5 19.72 -9.38 -10.90
N TYR A 6 18.69 -9.82 -10.17
CA TYR A 6 17.37 -9.19 -10.17
C TYR A 6 17.23 -8.20 -9.02
N THR A 7 16.55 -7.09 -9.30
CA THR A 7 15.97 -6.18 -8.30
C THR A 7 14.61 -6.73 -7.89
N LEU A 8 14.42 -6.96 -6.59
CA LEU A 8 13.10 -7.25 -6.03
C LEU A 8 12.34 -5.94 -5.85
N LEU A 9 11.35 -5.69 -6.70
CA LEU A 9 10.45 -4.54 -6.56
C LEU A 9 9.18 -5.00 -5.83
N THR A 10 8.97 -4.49 -4.62
CA THR A 10 7.78 -4.83 -3.83
C THR A 10 6.80 -3.67 -3.79
N VAL A 11 5.54 -3.93 -4.07
CA VAL A 11 4.46 -2.94 -4.09
C VAL A 11 3.25 -3.45 -3.31
N GLY A 12 2.52 -2.54 -2.68
CA GLY A 12 1.37 -2.86 -1.84
C GLY A 12 1.10 -1.78 -0.80
N CYS A 13 0.46 -2.16 0.30
CA CYS A 13 0.00 -1.25 1.35
C CYS A 13 0.96 -1.16 2.54
N SER A 14 0.42 -0.88 3.74
CA SER A 14 1.12 -0.85 5.02
C SER A 14 1.85 -2.16 5.35
N PHE A 15 1.31 -3.31 4.93
CA PHE A 15 1.95 -4.60 5.13
C PHE A 15 3.27 -4.71 4.36
N THR A 16 3.26 -4.35 3.07
CA THR A 16 4.49 -4.27 2.25
C THR A 16 5.45 -3.24 2.80
N PHE A 17 4.96 -2.09 3.27
CA PHE A 17 5.80 -1.07 3.91
C PHE A 17 6.54 -1.59 5.16
N GLY A 18 6.04 -2.63 5.84
CA GLY A 18 6.55 -3.05 7.15
C GLY A 18 6.03 -2.17 8.29
N GLN A 19 4.86 -1.55 8.12
CA GLN A 19 4.24 -0.72 9.16
C GLN A 19 3.95 -1.58 10.40
N GLY A 20 4.34 -1.07 11.57
CA GLY A 20 4.20 -1.78 12.84
C GLY A 20 5.43 -2.60 13.24
N ALA A 21 6.43 -2.75 12.36
CA ALA A 21 7.70 -3.38 12.73
C ALA A 21 8.55 -2.54 13.69
N VAL A 22 8.36 -1.21 13.67
CA VAL A 22 8.88 -0.27 14.67
C VAL A 22 7.76 0.69 15.10
N PRO A 23 7.86 1.30 16.30
CA PRO A 23 6.92 2.32 16.75
C PRO A 23 6.76 3.46 15.73
N HIS A 24 5.55 4.00 15.64
CA HIS A 24 5.31 5.14 14.75
C HIS A 24 6.03 6.38 15.27
N PHE A 25 6.58 7.20 14.37
CA PHE A 25 7.19 8.47 14.76
C PHE A 25 6.13 9.44 15.30
N GLU A 26 6.50 10.28 16.26
CA GLU A 26 5.61 11.32 16.77
C GLU A 26 5.35 12.36 15.68
N LYS A 27 4.08 12.56 15.35
CA LYS A 27 3.65 13.61 14.41
C LYS A 27 3.65 14.96 15.13
N SER A 28 4.79 15.64 15.13
CA SER A 28 4.83 17.08 15.37
C SER A 28 4.53 17.82 14.05
N LYS A 29 4.23 19.14 14.11
CA LYS A 29 3.89 19.98 12.93
C LYS A 29 4.89 19.77 11.79
N SER A 30 4.50 19.94 10.52
CA SER A 30 5.39 19.78 9.35
C SER A 30 6.65 20.67 9.40
N THR A 31 7.66 20.21 10.12
CA THR A 31 8.99 20.81 10.27
C THR A 31 10.01 19.93 9.54
N PRO A 32 11.18 20.45 9.17
CA PRO A 32 12.26 19.65 8.59
C PRO A 32 12.61 18.42 9.45
N GLU A 33 12.63 18.57 10.77
CA GLU A 33 12.88 17.48 11.74
C GLU A 33 11.87 16.34 11.62
N ASN A 34 10.59 16.65 11.35
CA ASN A 34 9.56 15.64 11.16
C ASN A 34 9.70 14.90 9.83
N ASN A 35 10.25 15.53 8.78
CA ASN A 35 10.58 14.83 7.55
C ASN A 35 11.72 13.83 7.77
N GLU A 36 12.75 14.21 8.53
CA GLU A 36 13.83 13.29 8.89
C GLU A 36 13.34 12.12 9.76
N ALA A 37 12.49 12.40 10.74
CA ALA A 37 11.87 11.37 11.58
C ALA A 37 11.05 10.39 10.74
N ARG A 38 10.25 10.89 9.78
CA ARG A 38 9.48 10.06 8.85
C ARG A 38 10.39 9.23 7.95
N ASP A 39 11.48 9.79 7.46
CA ASP A 39 12.41 9.08 6.57
C ASP A 39 13.19 7.99 7.33
N ARG A 40 13.57 8.25 8.58
CA ARG A 40 14.13 7.22 9.48
C ARG A 40 13.13 6.11 9.73
N TRP A 41 11.91 6.46 10.12
CA TRP A 41 10.82 5.50 10.35
C TRP A 41 10.57 4.62 9.12
N ARG A 42 10.53 5.21 7.92
CA ARG A 42 10.40 4.47 6.66
C ARG A 42 11.56 3.50 6.44
N LYS A 43 12.80 3.92 6.67
CA LYS A 43 13.98 3.05 6.50
C LYS A 43 13.93 1.85 7.44
N GLU A 44 13.59 2.08 8.71
CA GLU A 44 13.50 1.03 9.72
C GLU A 44 12.36 0.04 9.44
N CYS A 45 11.16 0.54 9.10
CA CYS A 45 10.04 -0.30 8.66
C CYS A 45 10.43 -1.15 7.44
N ASN A 46 11.05 -0.55 6.41
CA ASN A 46 11.46 -1.26 5.21
C ASN A 46 12.53 -2.32 5.51
N LEU A 47 13.48 -2.04 6.40
CA LEU A 47 14.54 -2.97 6.79
C LEU A 47 13.99 -4.21 7.49
N LEU A 48 12.91 -4.06 8.27
CA LEU A 48 12.27 -5.16 9.00
C LEU A 48 11.07 -5.76 8.24
N SER A 49 10.79 -5.30 7.03
CA SER A 49 9.68 -5.78 6.21
C SER A 49 9.91 -7.20 5.68
N TYR A 50 8.83 -7.91 5.33
CA TYR A 50 8.93 -9.22 4.68
C TYR A 50 9.72 -9.13 3.36
N SER A 51 9.66 -8.00 2.66
CA SER A 51 10.39 -7.76 1.41
C SER A 51 11.90 -7.91 1.59
N GLN A 52 12.44 -7.40 2.71
CA GLN A 52 13.84 -7.57 3.06
C GLN A 52 14.17 -9.04 3.34
N ARG A 53 13.30 -9.74 4.08
CA ARG A 53 13.47 -11.17 4.36
C ARG A 53 13.46 -12.02 3.08
N VAL A 54 12.56 -11.74 2.14
CA VAL A 54 12.51 -12.39 0.83
C VAL A 54 13.79 -12.13 0.04
N LYS A 55 14.29 -10.89 0.04
CA LYS A 55 15.56 -10.54 -0.60
C LYS A 55 16.73 -11.37 -0.08
N GLU A 56 16.80 -11.60 1.23
CA GLU A 56 17.87 -12.39 1.86
C GLU A 56 17.77 -13.88 1.57
N ILE A 57 16.57 -14.46 1.65
CA ILE A 57 16.35 -15.89 1.42
C ILE A 57 16.63 -16.25 -0.05
N VAL A 58 16.06 -15.46 -0.96
CA VAL A 58 16.12 -15.71 -2.41
C VAL A 58 17.39 -15.13 -3.05
N LYS A 59 18.13 -14.31 -2.30
CA LYS A 59 19.39 -13.67 -2.69
C LYS A 59 19.26 -12.70 -3.87
N PHE A 60 18.22 -11.86 -3.87
CA PHE A 60 18.10 -10.77 -4.84
C PHE A 60 19.23 -9.74 -4.67
N LYS A 61 19.64 -9.09 -5.77
CA LYS A 61 20.69 -8.04 -5.78
C LYS A 61 20.39 -6.93 -4.77
N LYS A 62 19.18 -6.39 -4.88
CA LYS A 62 18.64 -5.33 -4.03
C LYS A 62 17.13 -5.48 -3.93
N VAL A 63 16.55 -4.86 -2.92
CA VAL A 63 15.09 -4.71 -2.76
C VAL A 63 14.73 -3.24 -2.84
N VAL A 64 13.66 -2.94 -3.57
CA VAL A 64 13.00 -1.63 -3.61
C VAL A 64 11.60 -1.82 -3.05
N ASN A 65 11.34 -1.18 -1.91
CA ASN A 65 10.04 -1.26 -1.25
C ASN A 65 9.24 0.02 -1.50
N LEU A 66 8.20 -0.12 -2.33
CA LEU A 66 7.23 0.93 -2.66
C LEU A 66 5.89 0.70 -1.96
N GLY A 67 5.84 -0.15 -0.93
CA GLY A 67 4.69 -0.24 -0.05
C GLY A 67 4.31 1.15 0.46
N THR A 68 3.01 1.46 0.49
CA THR A 68 2.52 2.76 0.95
C THR A 68 1.50 2.52 2.06
N PRO A 69 1.69 3.04 3.28
CA PRO A 69 0.67 2.96 4.33
C PRO A 69 -0.66 3.50 3.82
N ALA A 70 -1.74 2.74 4.01
CA ALA A 70 -3.07 3.00 3.45
C ALA A 70 -3.14 3.09 1.89
N GLY A 71 -2.15 2.56 1.17
CA GLY A 71 -2.17 2.47 -0.29
C GLY A 71 -3.15 1.42 -0.82
N SER A 72 -3.69 1.67 -2.01
CA SER A 72 -4.54 0.75 -2.79
C SER A 72 -3.75 0.00 -3.86
N ASN A 73 -4.41 -0.93 -4.56
CA ASN A 73 -3.82 -1.61 -5.70
C ASN A 73 -3.52 -0.65 -6.86
N GLU A 74 -4.35 0.38 -7.11
CA GLU A 74 -4.04 1.37 -8.16
C GLU A 74 -2.80 2.19 -7.83
N LEU A 75 -2.68 2.65 -6.58
CA LEU A 75 -1.48 3.38 -6.17
C LEU A 75 -0.23 2.50 -6.27
N ALA A 76 -0.35 1.21 -5.92
CA ALA A 76 0.73 0.23 -6.09
C ALA A 76 1.13 0.09 -7.58
N LEU A 77 0.16 -0.02 -8.50
CA LEU A 77 0.40 -0.09 -9.94
C LEU A 77 1.02 1.21 -10.49
N LEU A 78 0.53 2.38 -10.06
CA LEU A 78 1.09 3.67 -10.48
C LEU A 78 2.55 3.83 -10.04
N ASN A 79 2.84 3.49 -8.78
CA ASN A 79 4.19 3.53 -8.23
C ASN A 79 5.12 2.52 -8.94
N MET A 80 4.62 1.33 -9.23
CA MET A 80 5.33 0.31 -10.01
C MET A 80 5.69 0.84 -11.40
N ASN A 81 4.70 1.31 -12.17
CA ASN A 81 4.90 1.80 -13.53
C ASN A 81 5.88 2.98 -13.56
N THR A 82 5.71 3.94 -12.66
CA THR A 82 6.62 5.08 -12.52
C THR A 82 8.06 4.66 -12.24
N TRP A 83 8.25 3.63 -11.41
CA TRP A 83 9.59 3.12 -11.10
C TRP A 83 10.18 2.35 -12.28
N LEU A 84 9.41 1.47 -12.92
CA LEU A 84 9.84 0.69 -14.09
C LEU A 84 10.24 1.62 -15.25
N ASP A 85 9.44 2.67 -15.50
CA ASP A 85 9.73 3.65 -16.55
C ASP A 85 11.03 4.43 -16.33
N LYS A 86 11.38 4.68 -15.05
CA LYS A 86 12.62 5.37 -14.68
C LYS A 86 13.84 4.45 -14.66
N ASN A 87 13.64 3.14 -14.55
CA ASN A 87 14.71 2.14 -14.39
C ASN A 87 14.71 1.13 -15.55
N LYS A 88 14.48 1.62 -16.78
CA LYS A 88 14.53 0.82 -18.00
C LYS A 88 15.91 0.17 -18.14
N GLY A 89 15.94 -1.16 -18.20
CA GLY A 89 17.18 -1.95 -18.29
C GLY A 89 17.57 -2.71 -17.02
N GLU A 90 16.86 -2.52 -15.90
CA GLU A 90 17.01 -3.42 -14.76
C GLU A 90 16.24 -4.74 -14.98
N ASN A 91 16.83 -5.86 -14.54
CA ASN A 91 16.10 -7.12 -14.40
C ASN A 91 15.26 -7.02 -13.12
N VAL A 92 13.95 -6.97 -13.25
CA VAL A 92 13.05 -6.71 -12.12
C VAL A 92 12.17 -7.92 -11.87
N PHE A 93 12.11 -8.36 -10.62
CA PHE A 93 11.10 -9.28 -10.13
C PHE A 93 10.09 -8.47 -9.31
N VAL A 94 8.85 -8.42 -9.77
CA VAL A 94 7.79 -7.70 -9.06
C VAL A 94 7.08 -8.63 -8.09
N LEU A 95 7.02 -8.23 -6.82
CA LEU A 95 6.23 -8.89 -5.80
C LEU A 95 5.08 -7.97 -5.37
N PHE A 96 3.88 -8.33 -5.80
CA PHE A 96 2.66 -7.57 -5.55
C PHE A 96 1.92 -8.15 -4.34
N SER A 97 1.75 -7.36 -3.28
CA SER A 97 0.83 -7.71 -2.18
C SER A 97 -0.52 -7.07 -2.45
N LEU A 98 -1.55 -7.89 -2.64
CA LEU A 98 -2.91 -7.41 -2.80
C LEU A 98 -3.31 -6.57 -1.57
N ALA A 99 -3.71 -5.34 -1.85
CA ALA A 99 -4.40 -4.45 -0.94
C ALA A 99 -5.86 -4.31 -1.37
N ASP A 100 -6.59 -3.43 -0.71
CA ASP A 100 -7.92 -3.06 -1.17
C ASP A 100 -7.84 -2.55 -2.62
N PRO A 101 -8.64 -3.11 -3.55
CA PRO A 101 -8.53 -2.80 -4.95
C PRO A 101 -8.86 -1.37 -5.29
N GLN A 102 -9.65 -0.64 -4.47
CA GLN A 102 -10.25 0.65 -4.81
C GLN A 102 -10.40 1.57 -3.59
N ARG A 103 -9.41 1.60 -2.69
CA ARG A 103 -9.46 2.46 -1.48
C ARG A 103 -9.70 3.94 -1.80
N GLU A 104 -9.26 4.41 -2.97
CA GLU A 104 -9.51 5.76 -3.47
C GLU A 104 -10.99 6.07 -3.75
N MET A 105 -11.79 5.08 -4.16
CA MET A 105 -13.23 5.25 -4.39
C MET A 105 -14.01 5.47 -3.10
N PHE A 106 -13.48 5.00 -1.97
CA PHE A 106 -14.08 5.23 -0.65
C PHE A 106 -13.62 6.53 0.01
N PHE A 107 -12.62 7.23 -0.53
CA PHE A 107 -12.36 8.61 -0.16
C PHE A 107 -13.37 9.49 -0.87
N ASN A 108 -14.62 9.47 -0.38
CA ASN A 108 -15.64 10.38 -0.86
C ASN A 108 -15.15 11.81 -0.58
N LYS A 109 -14.97 12.60 -1.65
CA LYS A 109 -14.69 14.03 -1.56
C LYS A 109 -15.92 14.70 -0.94
N ASN A 110 -15.99 14.73 0.39
CA ASN A 110 -16.94 15.58 1.10
C ASN A 110 -16.58 17.05 0.80
N LYS A 111 -17.13 17.55 -0.32
CA LYS A 111 -17.31 18.98 -0.57
C LYS A 111 -18.53 19.54 0.18
N ILE A 112 -19.07 18.81 1.17
CA ILE A 112 -20.28 19.21 1.89
C ILE A 112 -20.03 19.13 3.39
N SER A 113 -20.15 20.32 4.00
CA SER A 113 -20.11 20.66 5.42
C SER A 113 -18.73 20.85 6.08
N ARG A 114 -18.54 22.08 6.56
CA ARG A 114 -17.43 22.55 7.38
C ARG A 114 -17.44 21.86 8.74
N GLN A 115 -16.90 20.65 8.85
CA GLN A 115 -16.44 20.14 10.15
C GLN A 115 -14.96 19.76 10.08
N PRO A 116 -14.10 20.24 10.99
CA PRO A 116 -12.64 20.10 10.87
C PRO A 116 -12.05 18.70 11.13
N ASP A 117 -12.85 17.67 11.39
CA ASP A 117 -12.34 16.50 12.12
C ASP A 117 -12.93 15.15 11.63
N ALA A 118 -12.84 14.88 10.33
CA ALA A 118 -13.00 13.50 9.84
C ALA A 118 -12.39 13.29 8.44
N TYR A 119 -11.07 13.08 8.37
CA TYR A 119 -10.52 12.18 7.34
C TYR A 119 -10.74 10.73 7.82
N GLY A 120 -12.01 10.35 7.96
CA GLY A 120 -12.41 9.01 8.34
C GLY A 120 -12.30 8.09 7.14
N LEU A 121 -11.60 6.97 7.29
CA LEU A 121 -11.73 5.84 6.38
C LEU A 121 -13.10 5.20 6.62
N GLU A 122 -14.08 5.51 5.78
CA GLU A 122 -15.42 4.88 5.84
C GLU A 122 -15.38 3.36 5.56
N VAL A 123 -14.22 2.80 5.18
CA VAL A 123 -14.11 1.41 4.73
C VAL A 123 -14.13 0.38 5.87
N PHE A 124 -13.91 0.78 7.13
CA PHE A 124 -13.81 -0.21 8.23
C PHE A 124 -14.39 0.22 9.58
N ASN A 125 -15.20 1.30 9.65
CA ASN A 125 -15.84 1.65 10.91
C ASN A 125 -17.12 0.84 11.11
N VAL A 126 -17.02 -0.30 11.79
CA VAL A 126 -18.16 -1.12 12.25
C VAL A 126 -19.09 -0.33 13.19
N ASN A 127 -18.64 0.83 13.70
CA ASN A 127 -19.42 1.73 14.54
C ASN A 127 -19.95 2.96 13.78
N HIS A 128 -20.57 2.76 12.62
CA HIS A 128 -21.39 3.81 12.01
C HIS A 128 -22.72 3.94 12.76
N THR A 129 -23.06 5.15 13.19
CA THR A 129 -24.39 5.51 13.75
C THR A 129 -25.52 5.48 12.73
N GLN A 130 -25.21 5.21 11.46
CA GLN A 130 -26.19 4.87 10.42
C GLN A 130 -25.72 3.59 9.75
N GLY A 131 -26.32 2.47 10.14
CA GLY A 131 -25.86 1.12 9.81
C GLY A 131 -25.70 0.88 8.31
N LEU A 132 -24.46 0.75 7.86
CA LEU A 132 -24.15 0.02 6.64
C LEU A 132 -24.38 -1.46 6.96
N HIS A 133 -25.48 -2.00 6.45
CA HIS A 133 -25.86 -3.40 6.66
C HIS A 133 -24.79 -4.32 6.05
N PRO A 134 -24.35 -5.39 6.72
CA PRO A 134 -23.34 -6.34 6.21
C PRO A 134 -23.59 -6.80 4.77
N ASN A 135 -24.85 -6.95 4.38
CA ASN A 135 -25.29 -7.32 3.03
C ASN A 135 -24.86 -6.32 1.93
N VAL A 136 -24.57 -5.06 2.25
CA VAL A 136 -24.04 -4.08 1.29
C VAL A 136 -22.58 -4.39 0.96
N ILE A 137 -21.81 -4.79 1.97
CA ILE A 137 -20.41 -5.20 1.82
C ILE A 137 -20.35 -6.54 1.07
N GLU A 138 -21.17 -7.52 1.47
CA GLU A 138 -21.30 -8.79 0.73
C GLU A 138 -21.76 -8.57 -0.71
N GLY A 139 -22.75 -7.70 -0.94
CA GLY A 139 -23.22 -7.36 -2.29
C GLY A 139 -22.12 -6.75 -3.15
N PHE A 140 -21.29 -5.87 -2.59
CA PHE A 140 -20.16 -5.26 -3.31
C PHE A 140 -19.08 -6.29 -3.68
N TYR A 141 -18.66 -7.15 -2.74
CA TYR A 141 -17.69 -8.20 -3.03
C TYR A 141 -18.25 -9.29 -3.94
N THR A 142 -19.55 -9.59 -3.84
CA THR A 142 -20.24 -10.51 -4.75
C THR A 142 -20.24 -9.94 -6.17
N TYR A 143 -20.57 -8.66 -6.33
CA TYR A 143 -20.57 -7.96 -7.62
C TYR A 143 -19.17 -7.95 -8.26
N ILE A 144 -18.12 -7.65 -7.49
CA ILE A 144 -16.72 -7.70 -7.94
C ILE A 144 -16.33 -9.13 -8.34
N ASN A 145 -16.71 -10.14 -7.56
CA ASN A 145 -16.43 -11.54 -7.88
C ASN A 145 -17.17 -12.03 -9.14
N THR A 146 -18.33 -11.44 -9.47
CA THR A 146 -19.10 -11.80 -10.66
C THR A 146 -18.70 -11.04 -11.93
N ASP A 147 -18.21 -9.80 -11.81
CA ASP A 147 -17.74 -8.99 -12.95
C ASP A 147 -16.26 -9.24 -13.29
N LEU A 148 -15.45 -9.78 -12.36
CA LEU A 148 -14.12 -10.31 -12.65
C LEU A 148 -14.20 -11.70 -13.30
N ASN A 149 -14.89 -11.80 -14.44
CA ASN A 149 -14.50 -12.79 -15.45
C ASN A 149 -13.12 -12.38 -15.97
N MET A 150 -12.07 -12.72 -15.23
CA MET A 150 -10.69 -12.69 -15.70
C MET A 150 -10.51 -13.79 -16.75
N THR A 151 -11.12 -13.62 -17.92
CA THR A 151 -10.67 -14.30 -19.13
C THR A 151 -9.33 -13.67 -19.51
N PHE A 152 -8.25 -14.28 -19.07
CA PHE A 152 -6.95 -14.10 -19.71
C PHE A 152 -7.09 -14.62 -21.14
N LYS A 153 -7.06 -13.70 -22.11
CA LYS A 153 -6.79 -14.03 -23.51
C LYS A 153 -5.29 -14.10 -23.74
#